data_AF-A0A2N1V4L7-F1
#
_entry.id   AF-A0A2N1V4L7-F1
#
_cell.length_a   1.000
_cell.length_b   1.000
_cell.length_c   1.000
_cell.angle_alpha   90.00
_cell.angle_beta   90.00
_cell.angle_gamma   90.00
#
_symmetry.space_group_name_H-M   'P 1'
#
loop_
_entity.id
_entity.type
_entity.pdbx_description
1 polymer ?
#
loop_
_entity_poly.entity_id
_entity_poly.type
_entity_poly.pdbx_seq_one_letter_code
_entity_poly.pdbx_strand_id
1 'polypeptide(L)' 'RLLGELRLGDRSLNRELLRAGMAWHDRRHAPDAELAGLEREARQARRGLWGDSRAVAPWEWCRP' A
#
# COMPACT_ATOMS: atom_id res chain seq x y z
N ARG A 1 -16.16 12.23 -0.61
CA ARG A 1 -15.29 11.23 0.05
C ARG A 1 -14.13 12.00 0.67
N LEU A 2 -13.90 11.87 1.97
CA LEU A 2 -12.74 12.49 2.63
C LEU A 2 -11.53 11.55 2.49
N LEU A 3 -10.38 12.09 2.15
CA LEU A 3 -9.10 11.39 2.17
C LEU A 3 -8.27 11.98 3.30
N GLY A 4 -7.63 11.12 4.09
CA GLY A 4 -6.82 11.54 5.23
C GLY A 4 -5.75 10.50 5.56
N GLU A 5 -4.68 10.96 6.18
CA GLU A 5 -3.59 10.12 6.67
C GLU A 5 -3.74 9.97 8.19
N LEU A 6 -3.73 8.73 8.69
CA LEU A 6 -3.65 8.47 10.13
C LEU A 6 -2.17 8.45 10.55
N ARG A 7 -1.82 9.34 11.48
CA ARG A 7 -0.47 9.43 12.05
C ARG A 7 -0.49 9.25 13.55
N LEU A 8 0.48 8.51 14.09
CA LEU A 8 0.77 8.41 15.52
C LEU A 8 2.18 8.96 15.75
N GLY A 9 2.27 10.25 16.06
CA GLY A 9 3.55 10.97 16.14
C GLY A 9 4.20 11.11 14.76
N ASP A 10 5.42 10.61 14.63
CA ASP A 10 6.19 10.56 13.39
C ASP A 10 5.81 9.39 12.48
N ARG A 11 5.07 8.40 13.00
CA ARG A 11 4.67 7.19 12.26
C ARG A 11 3.38 7.40 11.49
N SER A 12 3.40 7.04 10.22
CA SER A 12 2.21 6.99 9.36
C SER A 12 1.72 5.55 9.26
N LEU A 13 0.42 5.33 9.54
CA LEU A 13 -0.18 4.01 9.41
C LEU A 13 -0.08 3.47 7.97
N ASN A 14 -0.19 4.36 6.97
CA ASN A 14 -0.09 3.96 5.56
C ASN A 14 1.28 3.34 5.24
N ARG A 15 2.35 3.94 5.78
CA ARG A 15 3.73 3.44 5.59
C ARG A 15 3.90 2.06 6.23
N GLU A 16 3.39 1.89 7.44
CA GLU A 16 3.47 0.61 8.16
C GLU A 16 2.67 -0.49 7.46
N LEU A 17 1.46 -0.17 6.96
CA LEU A 17 0.65 -1.12 6.20
C LEU A 17 1.34 -1.54 4.90
N LEU A 18 2.00 -0.62 4.19
CA LEU A 18 2.76 -0.95 2.99
C LEU A 18 3.97 -1.83 3.31
N ARG A 19 4.73 -1.52 4.37
CA ARG A 19 5.87 -2.34 4.84
C ARG A 19 5.45 -3.77 5.19
N ALA A 20 4.31 -3.91 5.84
CA ALA A 20 3.74 -5.21 6.20
C ALA A 20 3.13 -5.96 5.00
N GLY A 21 3.03 -5.32 3.82
CA GLY A 21 2.39 -5.89 2.64
C GLY A 21 0.88 -6.04 2.79
N MET A 22 0.24 -5.19 3.59
CA MET A 22 -1.21 -5.20 3.87
C MET A 22 -1.98 -4.15 3.07
N ALA A 23 -1.29 -3.30 2.30
CA ALA A 23 -1.89 -2.24 1.50
C ALA A 23 -1.28 -2.16 0.10
N TRP A 24 -2.02 -1.49 -0.78
CA TRP A 24 -1.56 -1.13 -2.12
C TRP A 24 -1.28 0.37 -2.18
N HIS A 25 -0.24 0.76 -2.90
CA HIS A 25 0.08 2.17 -3.06
C HIS A 25 -0.79 2.80 -4.15
N ASP A 26 -1.75 3.63 -3.75
CA ASP A 26 -2.56 4.40 -4.69
C ASP A 26 -1.81 5.63 -5.20
N ARG A 27 -1.13 5.48 -6.34
CA ARG A 27 -0.36 6.54 -7.00
C ARG A 27 -1.21 7.72 -7.47
N ARG A 28 -2.54 7.56 -7.58
CA ARG A 28 -3.44 8.63 -8.05
C ARG A 28 -3.71 9.63 -6.93
N HIS A 29 -3.90 9.14 -5.70
CA HIS A 29 -4.27 9.97 -4.56
C HIS A 29 -3.09 10.31 -3.66
N ALA A 30 -2.01 9.51 -3.67
CA ALA A 30 -0.84 9.73 -2.84
C ALA A 30 0.46 9.48 -3.64
N PRO A 31 0.88 10.38 -4.55
CA PRO A 31 2.09 10.21 -5.36
C PRO A 31 3.37 10.46 -4.52
N ASP A 32 3.69 9.53 -3.62
CA ASP A 32 4.87 9.56 -2.76
C ASP A 32 5.83 8.43 -3.15
N ALA A 33 7.10 8.80 -3.43
CA ALA A 33 8.15 7.87 -3.83
C ALA A 33 8.54 6.92 -2.69
N GLU A 34 8.40 7.33 -1.43
CA GLU A 34 8.66 6.49 -0.27
C GLU A 34 7.65 5.35 -0.22
N LEU A 35 6.36 5.65 -0.35
CA LEU A 35 5.28 4.64 -0.38
C LEU A 35 5.49 3.62 -1.51
N ALA A 36 5.90 4.08 -2.70
CA ALA A 36 6.24 3.20 -3.81
C ALA A 36 7.47 2.31 -3.52
N GLY A 37 8.44 2.82 -2.76
CA GLY A 37 9.57 2.04 -2.25
C GLY A 37 9.12 0.94 -1.31
N LEU A 38 8.29 1.28 -0.31
CA LEU A 38 7.79 0.35 0.69
C LEU A 38 6.94 -0.77 0.07
N GLU A 39 6.08 -0.45 -0.90
CA GLU A 39 5.31 -1.46 -1.63
C GLU A 39 6.23 -2.44 -2.39
N ARG A 40 7.26 -1.92 -3.07
CA ARG A 40 8.22 -2.76 -3.81
C ARG A 40 9.00 -3.66 -2.87
N GLU A 41 9.44 -3.17 -1.72
CA GLU A 41 10.14 -3.97 -0.72
C GLU A 41 9.24 -5.10 -0.21
N ALA A 42 7.99 -4.80 0.16
CA ALA A 42 7.04 -5.79 0.63
C ALA A 42 6.72 -6.85 -0.44
N ARG A 43 6.64 -6.45 -1.72
CA ARG A 43 6.49 -7.35 -2.87
C ARG A 43 7.67 -8.29 -3.03
N GLN A 44 8.89 -7.76 -3.01
CA GLN A 44 10.11 -8.57 -3.13
C GLN A 44 10.25 -9.56 -1.96
N ALA A 45 9.89 -9.12 -0.76
CA ALA A 45 9.90 -9.94 0.44
C ALA A 45 8.69 -10.90 0.55
N ARG A 46 7.74 -10.87 -0.41
CA ARG A 46 6.50 -11.66 -0.41
C ARG A 46 5.72 -11.58 0.90
N ARG A 47 5.69 -10.39 1.52
CA ARG A 47 5.01 -10.14 2.79
C ARG A 47 3.51 -9.97 2.59
N GLY A 48 2.70 -10.47 3.53
CA GLY A 48 1.25 -10.22 3.56
C GLY A 48 0.56 -10.64 2.26
N LEU A 49 -0.12 -9.69 1.61
CA LEU A 49 -0.83 -9.88 0.35
C LEU A 49 0.10 -10.41 -0.76
N TRP A 50 1.38 -10.06 -0.74
CA TRP A 50 2.35 -10.44 -1.77
C TRP A 50 2.86 -11.89 -1.67
N GLY A 51 2.46 -12.62 -0.63
CA GLY A 51 2.67 -14.06 -0.54
C GLY A 51 1.74 -14.84 -1.48
N ASP A 52 0.61 -14.24 -1.86
CA ASP A 52 -0.30 -14.81 -2.86
C ASP A 52 0.10 -14.33 -4.27
N SER A 53 0.38 -15.27 -5.17
CA SER A 53 0.70 -14.98 -6.57
C SER A 53 -0.48 -14.40 -7.36
N ARG A 54 -1.69 -14.44 -6.80
CA ARG A 54 -2.92 -13.90 -7.39
C ARG A 54 -3.39 -12.61 -6.71
N ALA A 55 -2.53 -11.94 -5.95
CA ALA A 55 -2.88 -10.64 -5.37
C ALA A 55 -3.20 -9.62 -6.48
N VAL A 56 -4.48 -9.27 -6.62
CA VAL A 56 -4.97 -8.28 -7.57
C VAL A 56 -5.20 -6.95 -6.85
N ALA A 57 -4.90 -5.84 -7.53
CA ALA A 57 -5.10 -4.53 -6.92
C ALA A 57 -6.60 -4.24 -6.71
N PRO A 58 -7.01 -3.58 -5.62
CA PRO A 58 -8.42 -3.30 -5.35
C PRO A 58 -9.12 -2.51 -6.48
N TRP A 59 -8.39 -1.62 -7.17
CA TRP A 59 -8.92 -0.84 -8.29
C TRP A 59 -9.08 -1.62 -9.59
N GLU A 60 -8.51 -2.82 -9.69
CA GLU A 60 -8.76 -3.73 -10.81
C GLU A 60 -10.04 -4.53 -10.60
N TRP A 61 -10.40 -4.84 -9.34
CA TRP A 61 -11.69 -5.44 -8.99
C TRP A 61 -12.85 -4.45 -9.18
N CYS A 62 -12.65 -3.17 -8.83
CA CYS A 62 -13.70 -2.15 -8.87
C CYS A 62 -13.90 -1.50 -10.26
N ARG A 63 -13.57 -2.19 -11.36
CA ARG A 63 -14.06 -1.75 -12.68
C ARG A 63 -15.47 -2.33 -12.88
N PRO A 64 -16.48 -1.48 -13.17
CA PRO A 64 -17.83 -1.96 -13.48
C PRO A 64 -17.86 -2.81 -14.75
#